data_AF-A0AAD9NLG3-F1
#
_entry.id   AF-A0AAD9NLG3-F1
#
_cell.length_a   1.000
_cell.length_b   1.000
_cell.length_c   1.000
_cell.angle_alpha   90.00
_cell.angle_beta   90.00
_cell.angle_gamma   90.00
#
_symmetry.space_group_name_H-M   'P 1'
#
loop_
_entity.id
_entity.type
_entity.pdbx_description
1 polymer ?
#
loop_
_entity_poly.entity_id
_entity_poly.type
_entity_poly.pdbx_seq_one_letter_code
_entity_poly.pdbx_strand_id
1 'polypeptide(L)'
;MVYHMETCRYCKEDWAEHIGIPCEELEKKDETKIRLAFEEKMTEAKIRVCHRCKARFTKLDGCNKMTCRCGAKMCYICRKPEIDYIHFCQHVRDPGRGCKKCKDCSLWTNPDEDEERAIVELKKEAQTARKEQGYTEDKMIGASFSPVKKKRRVER
;
A
#
# COMPACT_ATOMS: atom_id res chain seq x y z
N MET A 1 -39.72 7.31 28.22
CA MET A 1 -38.42 8.00 28.37
C MET A 1 -37.37 7.10 27.76
N VAL A 2 -36.88 7.42 26.57
CA VAL A 2 -35.76 6.69 25.96
C VAL A 2 -34.50 7.30 26.55
N TYR A 3 -33.75 6.54 27.35
CA TYR A 3 -32.47 7.00 27.87
C TYR A 3 -31.52 7.17 26.68
N HIS A 4 -31.24 8.41 26.30
CA HIS A 4 -30.24 8.73 25.29
C HIS A 4 -28.88 8.76 25.98
N MET A 5 -28.17 7.63 25.98
CA MET A 5 -26.72 7.67 26.22
C MET A 5 -26.07 8.05 24.91
N GLU A 6 -25.31 9.15 24.91
CA GLU A 6 -24.52 9.61 23.76
C GLU A 6 -23.11 9.01 23.79
N THR A 7 -22.57 8.73 24.98
CA THR A 7 -21.21 8.15 25.16
C THR A 7 -21.20 7.03 26.18
N CYS A 8 -20.40 5.99 25.95
CA CYS A 8 -20.18 4.90 26.90
C CYS A 8 -19.44 5.39 28.14
N ARG A 9 -19.93 5.05 29.34
CA ARG A 9 -19.33 5.45 30.62
C ARG A 9 -17.94 4.87 30.86
N TYR A 10 -17.60 3.75 30.22
CA TYR A 10 -16.34 3.03 30.44
C TYR A 10 -15.26 3.41 29.42
N CYS A 11 -15.56 3.35 28.12
CA CYS A 11 -14.59 3.67 27.07
C CYS A 11 -14.66 5.12 26.56
N LYS A 12 -15.71 5.87 26.93
CA LYS A 12 -15.98 7.25 26.46
C LYS A 12 -16.23 7.40 24.96
N GLU A 13 -16.34 6.29 24.23
CA GLU A 13 -16.70 6.29 22.81
C GLU A 13 -18.20 6.51 22.62
N ASP A 14 -18.59 6.85 21.39
CA ASP A 14 -19.97 7.10 21.00
C ASP A 14 -20.84 5.85 21.23
N TRP A 15 -21.95 6.00 21.97
CA TRP A 15 -22.80 4.86 22.31
C TRP A 15 -23.47 4.25 21.08
N ALA A 16 -23.78 5.05 20.04
CA ALA A 16 -24.42 4.54 18.82
C ALA A 16 -23.50 3.59 18.02
N GLU A 17 -22.18 3.81 18.05
CA GLU A 17 -21.18 2.93 17.44
C GLU A 17 -20.83 1.73 18.34
N HIS A 18 -21.13 1.82 19.64
CA HIS A 18 -20.76 0.84 20.67
C HIS A 18 -21.85 -0.22 20.94
N ILE A 19 -23.08 -0.05 20.44
CA ILE A 19 -24.23 -0.92 20.77
C ILE A 19 -23.95 -2.37 20.39
N GLY A 20 -23.94 -3.26 21.39
CA GLY A 20 -23.76 -4.70 21.20
C GLY A 20 -22.29 -5.14 21.06
N ILE A 21 -21.33 -4.22 21.22
CA ILE A 21 -19.90 -4.49 21.14
C ILE A 21 -19.28 -4.25 22.53
N PRO A 22 -18.54 -5.20 23.12
CA PRO A 22 -17.81 -4.97 24.36
C PRO A 22 -16.80 -3.81 24.20
N CYS A 23 -16.57 -3.03 25.25
CA CYS A 23 -15.64 -1.89 25.21
C CYS A 23 -14.22 -2.25 24.72
N GLU A 24 -13.80 -3.49 24.97
CA GLU A 24 -12.49 -4.02 24.59
C GLU A 24 -12.39 -4.41 23.10
N GLU A 25 -13.53 -4.67 22.45
CA GLU A 25 -13.62 -5.09 21.05
C GLU A 25 -13.98 -3.94 20.11
N LEU A 26 -14.34 -2.78 20.67
CA LEU A 26 -14.66 -1.60 19.90
C LEU A 26 -13.37 -0.99 19.31
N GLU A 27 -13.26 -0.98 17.97
CA GLU A 27 -12.22 -0.22 17.27
C GLU A 27 -12.43 1.28 17.56
N LYS A 28 -11.42 1.91 18.15
CA LYS A 28 -11.52 3.33 18.51
C LYS A 28 -11.39 4.19 17.25
N LYS A 29 -12.03 5.37 17.26
CA LYS A 29 -11.98 6.32 16.11
C LYS A 29 -10.55 6.65 15.68
N ASP A 30 -9.61 6.71 16.62
CA ASP A 30 -8.20 6.97 16.29
C ASP A 30 -7.51 5.76 15.65
N GLU A 31 -7.87 4.53 16.04
CA GLU A 31 -7.39 3.30 15.40
C GLU A 31 -7.92 3.19 13.96
N THR A 32 -9.21 3.47 13.77
CA THR A 32 -9.85 3.53 12.44
C THR A 32 -9.14 4.54 11.53
N LYS A 33 -8.83 5.75 12.01
CA LYS A 33 -8.10 6.78 11.24
C LYS A 33 -6.72 6.29 10.82
N ILE A 34 -5.99 5.64 11.73
CA ILE A 34 -4.65 5.11 11.42
C ILE A 34 -4.73 4.03 10.35
N ARG A 35 -5.69 3.12 10.45
CA ARG A 35 -5.92 2.06 9.45
C ARG A 35 -6.28 2.64 8.08
N LEU A 36 -7.24 3.56 8.02
CA LEU A 36 -7.65 4.21 6.77
C LEU A 36 -6.47 4.95 6.12
N ALA A 37 -5.72 5.73 6.90
CA ALA A 37 -4.54 6.43 6.39
C ALA A 37 -3.48 5.48 5.82
N PHE A 38 -3.35 4.28 6.39
CA PHE A 38 -2.45 3.25 5.86
C PHE A 38 -2.99 2.64 4.56
N GLU A 39 -4.27 2.26 4.51
CA GLU A 39 -4.94 1.70 3.33
C GLU A 39 -4.90 2.68 2.14
N GLU A 40 -5.13 3.97 2.39
CA GLU A 40 -5.04 5.03 1.39
C GLU A 40 -3.62 5.15 0.83
N LYS A 41 -2.59 5.15 1.70
CA LYS A 41 -1.18 5.19 1.27
C LYS A 41 -0.80 3.97 0.45
N MET A 42 -1.22 2.77 0.85
CA MET A 42 -1.02 1.53 0.09
C MET A 42 -1.67 1.60 -1.29
N THR A 43 -2.87 2.18 -1.37
CA THR A 43 -3.59 2.37 -2.63
C THR A 43 -2.85 3.37 -3.52
N GLU A 44 -2.41 4.51 -2.97
CA GLU A 44 -1.64 5.53 -3.69
C GLU A 44 -0.34 4.96 -4.27
N ALA A 45 0.35 4.12 -3.51
CA ALA A 45 1.60 3.49 -3.92
C ALA A 45 1.43 2.56 -5.15
N LYS A 46 0.23 2.03 -5.41
CA LYS A 46 -0.08 1.20 -6.60
C LYS A 46 -0.57 2.05 -7.79
N ILE A 47 -0.90 3.32 -7.58
CA ILE A 47 -1.34 4.22 -8.65
C ILE A 47 -0.13 4.81 -9.39
N ARG A 48 -0.26 4.96 -10.71
CA ARG A 48 0.71 5.64 -11.55
C ARG A 48 0.05 6.84 -12.22
N VAL A 49 0.84 7.91 -12.40
CA VAL A 49 0.42 9.15 -13.03
C VAL A 49 1.04 9.24 -14.41
N CYS A 50 0.23 9.42 -15.44
CA CYS A 50 0.71 9.58 -16.81
C CYS A 50 1.65 10.79 -16.90
N HIS A 51 2.85 10.60 -17.42
CA HIS A 51 3.79 11.71 -17.58
C HIS A 51 3.27 12.80 -18.54
N ARG A 52 2.45 12.43 -19.54
CA ARG A 52 1.90 13.32 -20.58
C ARG A 52 0.63 14.03 -20.14
N CYS A 53 -0.46 13.31 -19.87
CA CYS A 53 -1.77 13.91 -19.56
C CYS A 53 -2.14 13.94 -18.08
N LYS A 54 -1.24 13.49 -17.19
CA LYS A 54 -1.43 13.42 -15.72
C LYS A 54 -2.61 12.58 -15.24
N ALA A 55 -3.25 11.80 -16.12
CA ALA A 55 -4.27 10.83 -15.72
C ALA A 55 -3.68 9.78 -14.76
N ARG A 56 -4.43 9.48 -13.70
CA ARG A 56 -4.12 8.43 -12.72
C ARG A 56 -4.65 7.09 -13.24
N PHE A 57 -3.86 6.03 -13.14
CA PHE A 57 -4.27 4.68 -13.55
C PHE A 57 -3.45 3.62 -12.81
N THR A 58 -3.98 2.40 -12.75
CA THR A 58 -3.35 1.22 -12.13
C THR A 58 -2.86 0.26 -13.20
N LYS A 59 -2.04 -0.70 -12.79
CA LYS A 59 -1.50 -1.76 -13.65
C LYS A 59 -2.61 -2.68 -14.19
N LEU A 60 -2.53 -3.06 -15.45
CA LEU A 60 -3.40 -4.08 -16.06
C LEU A 60 -2.63 -5.40 -16.16
N ASP A 61 -3.22 -6.47 -15.61
CA ASP A 61 -2.87 -7.87 -15.88
C ASP A 61 -1.38 -8.23 -15.80
N GLY A 62 -0.65 -7.74 -14.80
CA GLY A 62 0.74 -8.16 -14.55
C GLY A 62 1.80 -7.60 -15.52
N CYS A 63 1.40 -6.85 -16.56
CA CYS A 63 2.32 -6.21 -17.51
C CYS A 63 2.85 -4.85 -16.99
N ASN A 64 4.16 -4.66 -16.97
CA ASN A 64 4.80 -3.42 -16.54
C ASN A 64 4.93 -2.37 -17.66
N LYS A 65 4.58 -2.71 -18.91
CA LYS A 65 4.48 -1.76 -20.02
C LYS A 65 3.09 -1.12 -20.01
N MET A 66 2.97 0.00 -19.31
CA MET A 66 1.71 0.71 -19.19
C MET A 66 1.44 1.58 -20.42
N THR A 67 0.20 1.56 -20.93
CA THR A 67 -0.25 2.51 -21.95
C THR A 67 -1.41 3.33 -21.38
N CYS A 68 -1.24 4.64 -21.34
CA CYS A 68 -2.28 5.56 -20.90
C CYS A 68 -3.35 5.74 -21.99
N ARG A 69 -4.57 6.14 -21.59
CA ARG A 69 -5.66 6.53 -22.52
C ARG A 69 -5.29 7.61 -23.53
N CYS A 70 -4.26 8.42 -23.28
CA CYS A 70 -3.74 9.41 -24.23
C CYS A 70 -2.69 8.83 -25.21
N GLY A 71 -2.44 7.52 -25.18
CA GLY A 71 -1.46 6.82 -26.02
C GLY A 71 -0.03 6.76 -25.46
N ALA A 72 0.31 7.59 -24.46
CA ALA A 72 1.63 7.61 -23.85
C ALA A 72 1.98 6.28 -23.15
N LYS A 73 3.24 5.85 -23.30
CA LYS A 73 3.73 4.58 -22.75
C LYS A 73 4.73 4.84 -21.63
N MET A 74 4.63 4.11 -20.52
CA MET A 74 5.56 4.25 -19.40
C MET A 74 5.77 2.94 -18.65
N CYS A 75 6.90 2.82 -17.95
CA CYS A 75 7.19 1.67 -17.11
C CYS A 75 6.47 1.78 -15.77
N TYR A 76 5.77 0.73 -15.33
CA TYR A 76 5.19 0.65 -13.99
C TYR A 76 6.26 0.67 -12.89
N ILE A 77 7.39 0.01 -13.13
CA ILE A 77 8.50 -0.17 -12.18
C ILE A 77 9.28 1.13 -11.96
N CYS A 78 9.88 1.66 -13.03
CA CYS A 78 10.82 2.78 -12.91
C CYS A 78 10.22 4.13 -13.31
N ARG A 79 8.94 4.16 -13.70
CA ARG A 79 8.21 5.37 -14.12
C ARG A 79 8.78 6.06 -15.37
N LYS A 80 9.76 5.44 -16.06
CA LYS A 80 10.37 5.97 -17.28
C LYS A 80 9.31 6.19 -18.37
N PRO A 81 9.24 7.39 -18.99
CA PRO A 81 8.30 7.70 -20.06
C PRO A 81 8.80 7.21 -21.42
N GLU A 82 7.91 7.22 -22.42
CA GLU A 82 8.19 6.92 -23.83
C GLU A 82 8.98 5.61 -24.03
N ILE A 83 8.57 4.55 -23.33
CA ILE A 83 9.24 3.24 -23.40
C ILE A 83 8.63 2.30 -24.44
N ASP A 84 9.46 1.34 -24.85
CA ASP A 84 9.16 0.22 -25.72
C ASP A 84 9.50 -1.12 -25.01
N TYR A 85 9.25 -2.27 -25.65
CA TYR A 85 9.67 -3.59 -25.17
C TYR A 85 11.19 -3.74 -24.92
N ILE A 86 12.06 -2.99 -25.59
CA ILE A 86 13.52 -2.95 -25.36
C ILE A 86 13.89 -2.42 -23.97
N HIS A 87 12.96 -1.75 -23.27
CA HIS A 87 13.18 -1.32 -21.89
C HIS A 87 13.25 -2.50 -20.91
N PHE A 88 12.72 -3.66 -21.31
CA PHE A 88 12.57 -4.82 -20.45
C PHE A 88 13.63 -5.86 -20.75
N CYS A 89 14.10 -6.49 -19.68
CA CYS A 89 15.05 -7.58 -19.72
C CYS A 89 14.50 -8.75 -20.54
N GLN A 90 15.26 -9.19 -21.55
CA GLN A 90 14.93 -10.34 -22.40
C GLN A 90 15.52 -11.67 -21.90
N HIS A 91 16.29 -11.64 -20.80
CA HIS A 91 16.84 -12.86 -20.21
C HIS A 91 15.79 -13.66 -19.46
N VAL A 92 15.90 -14.99 -19.55
CA VAL A 92 15.16 -15.93 -18.68
C VAL A 92 15.46 -15.62 -17.22
N ARG A 93 14.42 -15.61 -16.38
CA ARG A 93 14.52 -15.30 -14.95
C ARG A 93 14.30 -16.54 -14.11
N ASP A 94 15.05 -16.58 -13.01
CA ASP A 94 14.67 -17.41 -11.87
C ASP A 94 13.48 -16.75 -11.15
N PRO A 95 12.44 -17.51 -10.77
CA PRO A 95 11.32 -16.99 -9.99
C PRO A 95 11.80 -16.25 -8.73
N GLY A 96 11.23 -15.08 -8.46
CA GLY A 96 11.54 -14.27 -7.27
C GLY A 96 12.92 -13.62 -7.24
N ARG A 97 13.69 -13.66 -8.34
CA ARG A 97 15.00 -12.98 -8.42
C ARG A 97 15.09 -12.00 -9.59
N GLY A 98 15.80 -10.90 -9.32
CA GLY A 98 16.21 -9.95 -10.35
C GLY A 98 17.15 -10.59 -11.38
N CYS A 99 17.22 -10.00 -12.58
CA CYS A 99 18.19 -10.42 -13.58
C CYS A 99 19.61 -10.14 -13.07
N LYS A 100 20.51 -11.12 -13.18
CA LYS A 100 21.94 -10.96 -12.83
C LYS A 100 22.78 -10.40 -13.98
N LYS A 101 22.24 -10.38 -15.20
CA LYS A 101 22.96 -10.03 -16.43
C LYS A 101 22.76 -8.57 -16.86
N CYS A 102 21.69 -7.92 -16.41
CA CYS A 102 21.36 -6.55 -16.80
C CYS A 102 20.58 -5.84 -15.69
N LYS A 103 20.37 -4.54 -15.87
CA LYS A 103 19.61 -3.67 -14.95
C LYS A 103 18.22 -3.30 -15.49
N ASP A 104 17.78 -3.96 -16.57
CA ASP A 104 16.51 -3.67 -17.22
C ASP A 104 15.32 -4.20 -16.41
N CYS A 105 14.18 -3.53 -16.58
CA CYS A 105 12.96 -3.85 -15.83
C CYS A 105 12.39 -5.20 -16.25
N SER A 106 11.63 -5.84 -15.37
CA SER A 106 10.83 -7.04 -15.73
C SER A 106 9.60 -6.61 -16.52
N LEU A 107 9.32 -7.23 -17.65
CA LEU A 107 8.06 -6.99 -18.37
C LEU A 107 6.86 -7.50 -17.57
N TRP A 108 7.02 -8.65 -16.93
CA TRP A 108 6.00 -9.29 -16.12
C TRP A 108 6.48 -9.43 -14.67
N THR A 109 5.58 -9.19 -13.73
CA THR A 109 5.76 -9.41 -12.28
C THR A 109 4.47 -9.98 -11.72
N ASN A 110 4.57 -10.79 -10.67
CA ASN A 110 3.39 -11.30 -9.96
C ASN A 110 2.83 -10.23 -9.00
N PRO A 111 1.60 -10.40 -8.49
CA PRO A 111 1.00 -9.43 -7.55
C PRO A 111 1.81 -9.24 -6.27
N ASP A 112 2.44 -10.30 -5.75
CA ASP A 112 3.22 -10.25 -4.52
C ASP A 112 4.46 -9.33 -4.66
N GLU A 113 5.20 -9.45 -5.77
CA GLU A 113 6.35 -8.58 -6.06
C GLU A 113 5.94 -7.12 -6.23
N ASP A 114 4.75 -6.85 -6.80
CA ASP A 114 4.22 -5.50 -6.94
C ASP A 114 3.81 -4.92 -5.58
N GLU A 115 3.26 -5.76 -4.69
CA GLU A 115 2.90 -5.38 -3.32
C GLU A 115 4.12 -5.10 -2.44
N GLU A 116 5.12 -5.99 -2.47
CA GLU A 116 6.40 -5.77 -1.78
C GLU A 116 7.04 -4.45 -2.20
N ARG A 117 7.02 -4.14 -3.50
CA ARG A 117 7.54 -2.88 -4.04
C ARG A 117 6.77 -1.67 -3.51
N ALA A 118 5.44 -1.74 -3.48
CA ALA A 118 4.60 -0.66 -2.93
C ALA A 118 4.94 -0.41 -1.45
N ILE A 119 5.16 -1.47 -0.66
CA ILE A 119 5.58 -1.36 0.74
C ILE A 119 6.96 -0.71 0.87
N VAL A 120 7.91 -1.08 0.01
CA VAL A 120 9.26 -0.48 0.01
C VAL A 120 9.21 1.00 -0.36
N GLU A 121 8.43 1.38 -1.37
CA GLU A 121 8.22 2.78 -1.76
C GLU A 121 7.65 3.60 -0.59
N LEU A 122 6.61 3.10 0.08
CA LEU A 122 6.01 3.77 1.24
C LEU A 122 6.96 3.91 2.42
N LYS A 123 7.74 2.87 2.72
CA LYS A 123 8.76 2.94 3.79
C LYS A 123 9.78 4.03 3.49
N LYS A 124 10.23 4.13 2.24
CA LYS A 124 11.19 5.15 1.81
C LYS A 124 10.60 6.56 1.93
N GLU A 125 9.36 6.77 1.49
CA GLU A 125 8.67 8.05 1.59
C GLU A 125 8.43 8.46 3.06
N ALA A 126 8.05 7.51 3.91
CA ALA A 126 7.89 7.75 5.34
C ALA A 126 9.23 8.15 6.00
N GLN A 127 10.33 7.49 5.62
CA GLN A 127 11.67 7.85 6.09
C GLN A 127 12.10 9.25 5.62
N THR A 128 11.86 9.61 4.36
CA THR A 128 12.21 10.95 3.87
C THR A 128 11.40 12.04 4.54
N ALA A 129 10.08 11.85 4.69
CA ALA A 129 9.23 12.81 5.40
C ALA A 129 9.65 12.99 6.86
N ARG A 130 10.09 11.89 7.52
CA ARG A 130 10.58 11.92 8.89
C ARG A 130 11.91 12.68 9.03
N LYS A 131 12.81 12.53 8.07
CA LYS A 131 14.07 13.30 7.99
C LYS A 131 13.82 14.78 7.78
N GLU A 132 12.88 15.13 6.90
CA GLU A 132 12.48 16.53 6.63
C GLU A 132 11.86 17.19 7.87
N GLN A 133 11.19 16.40 8.71
CA GLN A 133 10.64 16.85 10.00
C GLN A 133 11.67 16.85 11.15
N GLY A 134 12.95 16.57 10.87
CA GLY A 134 14.03 16.69 11.85
C GLY A 134 14.10 15.59 12.92
N TYR A 135 13.38 14.47 12.74
CA TYR A 135 13.44 13.35 13.67
C TYR A 135 14.66 12.43 13.39
N THR A 136 15.34 11.99 14.44
CA THR A 136 16.47 11.03 14.36
C THR A 136 15.98 9.60 14.07
N GLU A 137 16.79 8.80 13.36
CA GLU A 137 16.43 7.46 12.86
C GLU A 137 15.95 6.47 13.94
N ASP A 138 16.33 6.65 15.22
CA ASP A 138 16.25 5.64 16.29
C ASP A 138 14.85 5.25 16.83
N LYS A 139 13.76 5.93 16.43
CA LYS A 139 12.40 5.54 16.85
C LYS A 139 11.61 4.94 15.69
N MET A 140 11.67 3.61 15.56
CA MET A 140 10.81 2.85 14.64
C MET A 140 9.36 2.91 15.14
N ILE A 141 8.53 3.78 14.56
CA ILE A 141 7.10 3.86 14.84
C ILE A 141 6.33 3.65 13.54
N GLY A 142 5.63 2.52 13.49
CA GLY A 142 4.71 2.09 12.45
C GLY A 142 4.08 0.79 12.93
N ALA A 143 2.81 0.54 12.60
CA ALA A 143 2.18 -0.75 12.85
C ALA A 143 3.12 -1.87 12.36
N SER A 144 3.41 -2.84 13.21
CA SER A 144 4.27 -3.97 12.85
C SER A 144 3.84 -4.53 11.50
N PHE A 145 4.73 -4.49 10.51
CA PHE A 145 4.53 -5.02 9.15
C PHE A 145 4.35 -6.55 9.12
N SER A 146 3.94 -7.17 10.22
CA SER A 146 3.68 -8.60 10.28
C SER A 146 2.25 -8.85 9.80
N PRO A 147 2.05 -9.71 8.79
CA PRO A 147 0.70 -10.19 8.48
C PRO A 147 0.16 -10.87 9.73
N VAL A 148 -0.97 -10.36 10.24
CA VAL A 148 -1.69 -10.98 11.36
C VAL A 148 -2.08 -12.38 10.91
N LYS A 149 -1.36 -13.40 11.39
CA LYS A 149 -1.71 -14.80 11.15
C LYS A 149 -3.08 -15.03 11.76
N LYS A 150 -4.13 -15.11 10.92
CA LYS A 150 -5.47 -15.55 11.35
C LYS A 150 -5.29 -16.93 11.98
N LYS A 151 -5.51 -17.05 13.30
CA LYS A 151 -5.60 -18.36 13.95
C LYS A 151 -6.78 -19.08 13.31
N ARG A 152 -6.51 -20.23 12.67
CA ARG A 152 -7.56 -21.11 12.16
C ARG A 152 -8.49 -21.45 13.32
N ARG A 153 -9.78 -21.12 13.17
CA ARG A 153 -10.86 -21.55 14.06
C ARG A 153 -10.82 -23.08 14.09
N VAL A 154 -10.51 -23.65 15.26
CA VAL A 154 -10.69 -25.08 15.50
C VAL A 154 -12.19 -25.25 15.75
N GLU A 155 -12.89 -25.81 14.78
CA GLU A 155 -14.27 -26.26 14.96
C GLU A 155 -14.26 -27.45 15.93
N ARG A 156 -15.15 -27.41 16.92
CA ARG A 156 -15.47 -28.52 17.81
C ARG A 156 -16.65 -29.29 17.25
#